data_AF-A0A8H3VAE9-F1
#
_entry.id   AF-A0A8H3VAE9-F1
#
_cell.length_a   1.000
_cell.length_b   1.000
_cell.length_c   1.000
_cell.angle_alpha   90.00
_cell.angle_beta   90.00
_cell.angle_gamma   90.00
#
_symmetry.space_group_name_H-M   'P 1'
#
loop_
_entity.id
_entity.type
_entity.pdbx_description
1 polymer ?
#
loop_
_entity_poly.entity_id
_entity_poly.type
_entity_poly.pdbx_seq_one_letter_code
_entity_poly.pdbx_strand_id
1 'polypeptide(L)'
;MRPTRPLQYILEVERKFTPTPLSVSHLRTNTGTPRLPKIQHCGSIIQKDIYFDRKDILCDNGIWVRQRKQSLPKIDKTSFGDEKICGSGGIETLTEKREVSWQAKIRKGGDRVNSSFAEVHDYDSILDLLRCRFPSLADLKRIEDLGVLARITCLREMWRVDGKFNVVIDETDFGHVVGEVELEVEFDTGGMGSGNGNEEWRGGLSGLVGGDRSGRNEEAALLKNMDTEIETFMRMYESAFPVEGRVVGKLTAYFEWLKANEERYG
;
A
#
# COMPACT_ATOMS: atom_id res chain seq x y z
N MET A 1 -25.06 0.07 19.26
CA MET A 1 -23.88 -0.63 19.80
C MET A 1 -22.76 -0.48 18.78
N ARG A 2 -21.66 0.20 19.13
CA ARG A 2 -20.44 0.27 18.31
C ARG A 2 -19.51 -0.90 18.70
N PRO A 3 -18.57 -1.34 17.83
CA PRO A 3 -17.85 -2.59 18.04
C PRO A 3 -17.00 -2.53 19.31
N THR A 4 -17.06 -3.57 20.13
CA THR A 4 -16.13 -3.85 21.24
C THR A 4 -14.89 -4.61 20.75
N ARG A 5 -14.60 -4.56 19.44
CA ARG A 5 -13.44 -5.24 18.86
C ARG A 5 -12.27 -4.26 18.90
N PRO A 6 -11.06 -4.73 19.18
CA PRO A 6 -9.90 -3.87 19.12
C PRO A 6 -9.58 -3.50 17.67
N LEU A 7 -8.93 -2.36 17.48
CA LEU A 7 -8.61 -1.87 16.15
C LEU A 7 -7.40 -2.66 15.62
N GLN A 8 -7.61 -3.40 14.53
CA GLN A 8 -6.55 -4.10 13.82
C GLN A 8 -6.10 -3.27 12.62
N TYR A 9 -4.79 -3.07 12.51
CA TYR A 9 -4.17 -2.36 11.39
C TYR A 9 -2.82 -2.99 11.04
N ILE A 10 -2.30 -2.66 9.87
CA ILE A 10 -0.96 -3.11 9.46
C ILE A 10 0.01 -1.96 9.70
N LEU A 11 1.12 -2.21 10.38
CA LEU A 11 2.26 -1.32 10.34
C LEU A 11 3.08 -1.66 9.12
N GLU A 12 3.35 -0.64 8.30
CA GLU A 12 4.10 -0.78 7.06
C GLU A 12 5.30 0.17 7.11
N VAL A 13 6.48 -0.33 6.74
CA VAL A 13 7.62 0.48 6.39
C VAL A 13 7.97 0.21 4.95
N GLU A 14 7.99 1.26 4.13
CA GLU A 14 8.31 1.19 2.72
C GLU A 14 9.53 2.03 2.37
N ARG A 15 10.23 1.59 1.33
CA ARG A 15 11.37 2.27 0.73
C ARG A 15 11.25 2.23 -0.78
N LYS A 16 11.31 3.40 -1.40
CA LYS A 16 11.18 3.52 -2.85
C LYS A 16 12.54 3.50 -3.53
N PHE A 17 12.59 2.91 -4.72
CA PHE A 17 13.73 2.90 -5.61
C PHE A 17 13.27 3.20 -7.04
N THR A 18 14.22 3.55 -7.92
CA THR A 18 13.97 3.83 -9.34
C THR A 18 14.25 2.56 -10.14
N PRO A 19 13.25 1.81 -10.62
CA PRO A 19 13.52 0.58 -11.36
C PRO A 19 14.29 0.90 -12.65
N THR A 20 15.41 0.20 -12.86
CA THR A 20 16.19 0.24 -14.10
C THR A 20 16.06 -1.10 -14.81
N PRO A 21 16.31 -1.18 -16.14
CA PRO A 21 16.31 -2.47 -16.83
C PRO A 21 17.23 -3.52 -16.17
N LEU A 22 18.38 -3.08 -15.64
CA LEU A 22 19.31 -3.94 -14.94
C LEU A 22 18.77 -4.39 -13.57
N SER A 23 18.21 -3.48 -12.78
CA SER A 23 17.67 -3.83 -11.46
C SER A 23 16.45 -4.75 -11.56
N VAL A 24 15.58 -4.52 -12.55
CA VAL A 24 14.47 -5.40 -12.90
C VAL A 24 14.98 -6.78 -13.32
N SER A 25 16.03 -6.84 -14.14
CA SER A 25 16.66 -8.12 -14.50
C SER A 25 17.16 -8.84 -13.25
N HIS A 26 17.84 -8.15 -12.33
CA HIS A 26 18.32 -8.75 -11.09
C HIS A 26 17.19 -9.36 -10.25
N LEU A 27 16.02 -8.73 -10.20
CA LEU A 27 14.85 -9.28 -9.50
C LEU A 27 14.27 -10.52 -10.22
N ARG A 28 14.16 -10.47 -11.55
CA ARG A 28 13.57 -11.56 -12.35
C ARG A 28 14.48 -12.78 -12.45
N THR A 29 15.80 -12.60 -12.53
CA THR A 29 16.77 -13.69 -12.75
C THR A 29 17.62 -14.01 -11.53
N ASN A 30 17.51 -13.24 -10.44
CA ASN A 30 18.33 -13.36 -9.23
C ASN A 30 19.84 -13.37 -9.51
N THR A 31 20.29 -12.51 -10.43
CA THR A 31 21.70 -12.40 -10.84
C THR A 31 22.42 -11.20 -10.23
N GLY A 32 21.76 -10.46 -9.32
CA GLY A 32 22.39 -9.38 -8.56
C GLY A 32 23.56 -9.90 -7.71
N THR A 33 24.46 -8.98 -7.34
CA THR A 33 25.59 -9.28 -6.45
C THR A 33 25.52 -8.36 -5.22
N PRO A 34 25.39 -8.90 -3.99
CA PRO A 34 25.08 -10.31 -3.68
C PRO A 34 23.70 -10.74 -4.21
N ARG A 35 23.47 -12.06 -4.33
CA ARG A 35 22.17 -12.61 -4.76
C ARG A 35 21.13 -12.48 -3.66
N LEU A 36 19.88 -12.24 -4.04
CA LEU A 36 18.77 -12.14 -3.09
C LEU A 36 18.46 -13.52 -2.48
N PRO A 37 18.26 -13.59 -1.15
CA PRO A 37 17.93 -14.83 -0.46
C PRO A 37 16.47 -15.22 -0.69
N LYS A 38 16.22 -16.49 -1.05
CA LYS A 38 14.88 -17.09 -1.18
C LYS A 38 13.86 -16.19 -1.90
N ILE A 39 14.25 -15.61 -3.03
CA ILE A 39 13.35 -14.79 -3.85
C ILE A 39 12.29 -15.68 -4.52
N GLN A 40 11.03 -15.27 -4.41
CA GLN A 40 9.89 -15.91 -5.05
C GLN A 40 9.13 -14.85 -5.86
N HIS A 41 8.98 -15.08 -7.16
CA HIS A 41 8.09 -14.27 -7.99
C HIS A 41 6.63 -14.63 -7.70
N CYS A 42 5.83 -13.62 -7.34
CA CYS A 42 4.42 -13.76 -6.96
C CYS A 42 3.45 -13.41 -8.10
N GLY A 43 3.97 -13.15 -9.31
CA GLY A 43 3.18 -12.80 -10.48
C GLY A 43 2.90 -11.30 -10.58
N SER A 44 1.96 -10.97 -11.46
CA SER A 44 1.54 -9.59 -11.71
C SER A 44 0.04 -9.44 -11.52
N ILE A 45 -0.39 -8.25 -11.08
CA ILE A 45 -1.79 -7.86 -10.92
C ILE A 45 -2.03 -6.47 -11.50
N ILE A 46 -3.25 -6.23 -11.98
CA ILE A 46 -3.76 -4.89 -12.25
C ILE A 46 -4.42 -4.38 -10.97
N GLN A 47 -3.91 -3.27 -10.44
CA GLN A 47 -4.51 -2.53 -9.34
C GLN A 47 -5.20 -1.27 -9.87
N LYS A 48 -6.45 -1.04 -9.49
CA LYS A 48 -7.20 0.18 -9.80
C LYS A 48 -7.58 0.87 -8.51
N ASP A 49 -6.99 2.03 -8.28
CA ASP A 49 -7.20 2.84 -7.08
C ASP A 49 -8.01 4.08 -7.41
N ILE A 50 -9.02 4.33 -6.59
CA ILE A 50 -9.75 5.61 -6.53
C ILE A 50 -9.40 6.23 -5.19
N TYR A 51 -8.69 7.36 -5.21
CA TYR A 51 -8.34 8.12 -4.02
C TYR A 51 -9.45 9.12 -3.69
N PHE A 52 -9.69 9.33 -2.40
CA PHE A 52 -10.72 10.23 -1.89
C PHE A 52 -10.12 11.24 -0.92
N ASP A 53 -10.49 12.51 -1.08
CA ASP A 53 -10.11 13.59 -0.18
C ASP A 53 -11.09 14.76 -0.34
N ARG A 54 -11.22 15.58 0.70
CA ARG A 54 -12.04 16.79 0.71
C ARG A 54 -11.15 18.01 0.93
N LYS A 55 -10.87 18.76 -0.14
CA LYS A 55 -10.06 19.99 -0.09
C LYS A 55 -8.73 19.73 0.62
N ASP A 56 -8.06 18.63 0.24
CA ASP A 56 -6.72 18.24 0.70
C ASP A 56 -6.59 17.99 2.22
N ILE A 57 -7.70 17.96 2.96
CA ILE A 57 -7.67 17.82 4.42
C ILE A 57 -7.01 16.50 4.85
N LEU A 58 -7.18 15.42 4.10
CA LEU A 58 -6.57 14.14 4.45
C LEU A 58 -5.09 14.13 4.08
N CYS A 59 -4.72 14.49 2.85
CA CYS A 59 -3.33 14.48 2.43
C CYS A 59 -2.44 15.46 3.21
N ASP A 60 -2.97 16.64 3.57
CA ASP A 60 -2.27 17.62 4.43
C ASP A 60 -2.03 17.10 5.84
N ASN A 61 -2.82 16.13 6.28
CA ASN A 61 -2.66 15.45 7.57
C ASN A 61 -1.99 14.08 7.43
N GLY A 62 -1.38 13.78 6.29
CA GLY A 62 -0.66 12.53 6.04
C GLY A 62 -1.57 11.31 6.01
N ILE A 63 -2.80 11.46 5.53
CA ILE A 63 -3.79 10.38 5.39
C ILE A 63 -4.17 10.24 3.92
N TRP A 64 -4.13 9.01 3.41
CA TRP A 64 -4.59 8.68 2.05
C TRP A 64 -5.63 7.58 2.11
N VAL A 65 -6.86 7.89 1.70
CA VAL A 65 -7.96 6.94 1.64
C VAL A 65 -8.23 6.54 0.21
N ARG A 66 -8.31 5.24 -0.05
CA ARG A 66 -8.54 4.69 -1.39
C ARG A 66 -9.50 3.51 -1.36
N GLN A 67 -10.27 3.40 -2.43
CA GLN A 67 -10.94 2.16 -2.81
C GLN A 67 -10.09 1.47 -3.87
N ARG A 68 -9.75 0.21 -3.63
CA ARG A 68 -8.87 -0.59 -4.49
C ARG A 68 -9.64 -1.76 -5.10
N LYS A 69 -9.45 -1.97 -6.39
CA LYS A 69 -9.88 -3.18 -7.10
C LYS A 69 -8.68 -3.85 -7.72
N GLN A 70 -8.56 -5.16 -7.51
CA GLN A 70 -7.47 -5.96 -8.07
C GLN A 70 -8.01 -7.03 -9.03
N SER A 71 -7.23 -7.31 -10.06
CA SER A 71 -7.51 -8.37 -11.04
C SER A 71 -6.23 -8.88 -11.67
N LEU A 72 -6.25 -10.12 -12.16
CA LEU A 72 -5.15 -10.63 -12.98
C LEU A 72 -5.08 -9.87 -14.32
N PRO A 73 -3.88 -9.69 -14.90
CA PRO A 73 -3.75 -9.23 -16.28
C PRO A 73 -4.46 -10.19 -17.23
N LYS A 74 -5.09 -9.65 -18.26
CA LYS A 74 -5.66 -10.49 -19.32
C LYS A 74 -4.50 -11.07 -20.13
N ILE A 75 -4.31 -12.38 -20.06
CA ILE A 75 -3.42 -13.08 -20.97
C ILE A 75 -4.21 -13.29 -22.26
N ASP A 76 -3.85 -12.58 -23.32
CA ASP A 76 -4.37 -12.88 -24.66
C ASP A 76 -3.84 -14.25 -25.09
N LYS A 77 -4.73 -15.26 -25.07
CA LYS A 77 -4.45 -16.63 -25.55
C LYS A 77 -4.37 -16.73 -27.09
N THR A 78 -4.21 -15.62 -27.80
CA THR A 78 -4.30 -15.56 -29.26
C THR A 78 -2.93 -15.38 -29.91
N SER A 79 -1.88 -16.04 -29.42
CA SER A 79 -0.64 -16.22 -30.18
C SER A 79 0.17 -17.37 -29.59
N PHE A 80 -0.03 -18.59 -30.11
CA PHE A 80 0.96 -19.66 -30.38
C PHE A 80 0.22 -21.00 -30.48
N GLY A 81 0.40 -21.66 -31.62
CA GLY A 81 -0.41 -22.78 -32.09
C GLY A 81 -0.24 -24.10 -31.34
N ASP A 82 -1.24 -24.96 -31.55
CA ASP A 82 -1.25 -26.41 -31.39
C ASP A 82 -0.28 -27.03 -30.38
N GLU A 83 -0.71 -27.08 -29.12
CA GLU A 83 -0.39 -28.22 -28.25
C GLU A 83 -1.68 -28.90 -27.79
N LYS A 84 -1.91 -30.10 -28.33
CA LYS A 84 -2.86 -31.08 -27.79
C LYS A 84 -2.40 -31.48 -26.39
N ILE A 85 -3.18 -31.11 -25.37
CA ILE A 85 -3.18 -31.83 -24.09
C ILE A 85 -4.56 -32.45 -23.91
N CYS A 86 -4.56 -33.78 -24.00
CA CYS A 86 -5.65 -34.66 -23.61
C CYS A 86 -5.69 -34.72 -22.08
N GLY A 87 -6.84 -34.49 -21.44
CA GLY A 87 -6.96 -34.71 -20.00
C GLY A 87 -8.14 -33.98 -19.36
N SER A 88 -9.30 -34.62 -19.40
CA SER A 88 -10.48 -34.31 -18.62
C SER A 88 -10.17 -34.22 -17.12
N GLY A 89 -10.42 -33.06 -16.50
CA GLY A 89 -10.34 -32.90 -15.04
C GLY A 89 -10.51 -31.45 -14.60
N GLY A 90 -11.77 -31.02 -14.43
CA GLY A 90 -12.18 -29.88 -13.61
C GLY A 90 -11.37 -28.58 -13.70
N ILE A 91 -11.60 -27.76 -14.73
CA ILE A 91 -11.35 -26.33 -14.60
C ILE A 91 -12.45 -25.81 -13.67
N GLU A 92 -12.16 -25.82 -12.36
CA GLU A 92 -12.86 -24.99 -11.41
C GLU A 92 -12.73 -23.56 -11.92
N THR A 93 -13.85 -23.02 -12.41
CA THR A 93 -14.02 -21.60 -12.65
C THR A 93 -13.70 -20.88 -11.35
N LEU A 94 -12.47 -20.39 -11.23
CA LEU A 94 -12.10 -19.31 -10.31
C LEU A 94 -13.03 -18.16 -10.64
N THR A 95 -14.16 -18.14 -9.94
CA THR A 95 -15.13 -17.06 -10.03
C THR A 95 -14.36 -15.80 -9.69
N GLU A 96 -14.26 -14.89 -10.66
CA GLU A 96 -13.74 -13.53 -10.52
C GLU A 96 -14.56 -12.78 -9.45
N LYS A 97 -14.41 -13.13 -8.17
CA LYS A 97 -14.85 -12.26 -7.08
C LYS A 97 -13.88 -11.08 -7.09
N ARG A 98 -14.29 -10.07 -7.84
CA ARG A 98 -13.76 -8.72 -7.89
C ARG A 98 -13.92 -8.11 -6.50
N GLU A 99 -13.06 -8.50 -5.58
CA GLU A 99 -13.09 -7.97 -4.22
C GLU A 99 -12.58 -6.53 -4.27
N VAL A 100 -13.52 -5.62 -4.12
CA VAL A 100 -13.22 -4.20 -3.91
C VAL A 100 -12.91 -4.07 -2.43
N SER A 101 -11.73 -3.53 -2.11
CA SER A 101 -11.30 -3.29 -0.74
C SER A 101 -11.11 -1.80 -0.47
N TRP A 102 -11.25 -1.42 0.79
CA TRP A 102 -10.94 -0.07 1.26
C TRP A 102 -9.61 -0.07 2.00
N GLN A 103 -8.86 1.02 1.88
CA GLN A 103 -7.58 1.19 2.56
C GLN A 103 -7.39 2.65 2.95
N ALA A 104 -6.99 2.91 4.19
CA ALA A 104 -6.49 4.19 4.64
C ALA A 104 -5.03 4.04 5.11
N LYS A 105 -4.09 4.73 4.44
CA LYS A 105 -2.70 4.89 4.91
C LYS A 105 -2.64 6.12 5.80
N ILE A 106 -2.15 5.97 7.03
CA ILE A 106 -1.88 7.06 7.98
C ILE A 106 -0.38 7.13 8.21
N ARG A 107 0.25 8.24 7.85
CA ARG A 107 1.70 8.43 8.03
C ARG A 107 2.06 8.43 9.51
N LYS A 108 3.06 7.62 9.86
CA LYS A 108 3.69 7.56 11.19
C LYS A 108 5.04 8.26 11.22
N GLY A 109 5.74 8.30 10.09
CA GLY A 109 7.03 8.97 9.97
C GLY A 109 7.62 8.92 8.56
N GLY A 110 8.88 9.36 8.46
CA GLY A 110 9.66 9.35 7.23
C GLY A 110 9.40 10.55 6.29
N ASP A 111 9.95 10.44 5.09
CA ASP A 111 9.93 11.38 3.97
C ASP A 111 9.31 10.76 2.69
N ARG A 112 9.65 11.26 1.49
CA ARG A 112 9.12 10.77 0.21
C ARG A 112 9.68 9.41 -0.21
N VAL A 113 10.92 9.10 0.19
CA VAL A 113 11.65 7.87 -0.17
C VAL A 113 11.47 6.83 0.92
N ASN A 114 11.55 7.26 2.18
CA ASN A 114 11.47 6.46 3.38
C ASN A 114 10.14 6.73 4.04
N SER A 115 9.24 5.78 4.17
CA SER A 115 7.96 6.07 4.83
C SER A 115 7.56 4.95 5.78
N SER A 116 6.85 5.34 6.84
CA SER A 116 6.17 4.41 7.71
C SER A 116 4.69 4.79 7.85
N PHE A 117 3.83 3.79 7.84
CA PHE A 117 2.38 3.95 7.86
C PHE A 117 1.72 2.98 8.83
N ALA A 118 0.53 3.36 9.27
CA ALA A 118 -0.50 2.41 9.67
C ALA A 118 -1.54 2.31 8.54
N GLU A 119 -1.87 1.09 8.13
CA GLU A 119 -2.93 0.81 7.16
C GLU A 119 -4.18 0.23 7.85
N VAL A 120 -5.33 0.88 7.67
CA VAL A 120 -6.64 0.38 8.10
C VAL A 120 -7.42 -0.05 6.86
N HIS A 121 -8.02 -1.24 6.87
CA HIS A 121 -8.69 -1.83 5.70
C HIS A 121 -10.21 -1.96 5.85
N ASP A 122 -10.72 -1.86 7.07
CA ASP A 122 -12.15 -1.94 7.35
C ASP A 122 -12.85 -0.60 7.06
N TYR A 123 -13.90 -0.63 6.26
CA TYR A 123 -14.61 0.59 5.82
C TYR A 123 -15.17 1.39 7.00
N ASP A 124 -15.83 0.72 7.94
CA ASP A 124 -16.44 1.39 9.09
C ASP A 124 -15.37 1.97 10.02
N SER A 125 -14.26 1.27 10.21
CA SER A 125 -13.11 1.75 10.98
C SER A 125 -12.45 2.97 10.34
N ILE A 126 -12.29 2.98 9.02
CA ILE A 126 -11.80 4.16 8.29
C ILE A 126 -12.78 5.33 8.47
N LEU A 127 -14.07 5.10 8.28
CA LEU A 127 -15.08 6.15 8.39
C LEU A 127 -15.13 6.74 9.80
N ASP A 128 -15.05 5.89 10.83
CA ASP A 128 -14.97 6.33 12.23
C ASP A 128 -13.66 7.06 12.53
N LEU A 129 -12.52 6.63 11.97
CA LEU A 129 -11.25 7.34 12.06
C LEU A 129 -11.39 8.78 11.54
N LEU A 130 -11.95 8.93 10.35
CA LEU A 130 -12.13 10.24 9.70
C LEU A 130 -13.04 11.16 10.52
N ARG A 131 -14.19 10.66 10.97
CA ARG A 131 -15.14 11.42 11.80
C ARG A 131 -14.56 11.83 13.15
N CYS A 132 -13.76 10.96 13.76
CA CYS A 132 -13.15 11.25 15.06
C CYS A 132 -11.99 12.25 14.94
N ARG A 133 -11.20 12.16 13.86
CA ARG A 133 -10.01 13.00 13.68
C ARG A 133 -10.34 14.42 13.19
N PHE A 134 -11.37 14.55 12.36
CA PHE A 134 -11.69 15.81 11.68
C PHE A 134 -13.10 16.28 12.06
N PRO A 135 -13.23 17.33 12.89
CA PRO A 135 -14.54 17.87 13.26
C PRO A 135 -15.40 18.29 12.04
N SER A 136 -14.76 18.77 10.97
CA SER A 136 -15.43 19.11 9.70
C SER A 136 -16.01 17.91 8.94
N LEU A 137 -15.64 16.69 9.34
CA LEU A 137 -16.12 15.43 8.78
C LEU A 137 -17.01 14.65 9.76
N ALA A 138 -17.42 15.24 10.90
CA ALA A 138 -18.21 14.55 11.91
C ALA A 138 -19.51 13.93 11.36
N ASP A 139 -20.16 14.62 10.41
CA ASP A 139 -21.41 14.20 9.76
C ASP A 139 -21.18 13.41 8.45
N LEU A 140 -19.94 13.09 8.09
CA LEU A 140 -19.61 12.35 6.87
C LEU A 140 -20.34 11.01 6.88
N LYS A 141 -21.26 10.75 5.95
CA LYS A 141 -22.04 9.50 5.93
C LYS A 141 -21.31 8.37 5.22
N ARG A 142 -20.63 8.70 4.13
CA ARG A 142 -19.86 7.76 3.31
C ARG A 142 -18.49 8.31 2.99
N ILE A 143 -17.49 7.44 2.83
CA ILE A 143 -16.14 7.87 2.43
C ILE A 143 -16.18 8.51 1.05
N GLU A 144 -17.03 8.01 0.16
CA GLU A 144 -17.22 8.56 -1.19
C GLU A 144 -17.69 10.02 -1.20
N ASP A 145 -18.36 10.48 -0.13
CA ASP A 145 -18.83 11.86 0.02
C ASP A 145 -17.67 12.86 0.24
N LEU A 146 -16.44 12.39 0.43
CA LEU A 146 -15.25 13.24 0.43
C LEU A 146 -15.03 13.91 -0.93
N GLY A 147 -15.39 13.21 -2.01
CA GLY A 147 -15.03 13.57 -3.37
C GLY A 147 -13.86 12.72 -3.90
N VAL A 148 -13.85 12.47 -5.21
CA VAL A 148 -12.74 11.75 -5.86
C VAL A 148 -11.58 12.70 -6.04
N LEU A 149 -10.42 12.30 -5.52
CA LEU A 149 -9.16 13.03 -5.64
C LEU A 149 -8.38 12.58 -6.89
N ALA A 150 -8.24 11.27 -7.10
CA ALA A 150 -7.46 10.71 -8.19
C ALA A 150 -7.97 9.32 -8.60
N ARG A 151 -7.70 8.94 -9.84
CA ARG A 151 -7.91 7.58 -10.35
C ARG A 151 -6.61 7.10 -11.00
N ILE A 152 -6.06 6.01 -10.49
CA ILE A 152 -4.76 5.48 -10.92
C ILE A 152 -4.92 3.98 -11.18
N THR A 153 -4.54 3.53 -12.37
CA THR A 153 -4.36 2.11 -12.66
C THR A 153 -2.88 1.79 -12.65
N CYS A 154 -2.48 0.70 -12.00
CA CYS A 154 -1.11 0.21 -12.00
C CYS A 154 -1.07 -1.26 -12.45
N LEU A 155 -0.10 -1.61 -13.30
CA LEU A 155 0.38 -2.98 -13.41
C LEU A 155 1.46 -3.18 -12.35
N ARG A 156 1.19 -4.06 -11.38
CA ARG A 156 2.09 -4.37 -10.27
C ARG A 156 2.72 -5.74 -10.49
N GLU A 157 4.04 -5.82 -10.55
CA GLU A 157 4.83 -7.06 -10.48
C GLU A 157 5.38 -7.22 -9.06
N MET A 158 5.37 -8.44 -8.52
CA MET A 158 5.60 -8.68 -7.09
C MET A 158 6.56 -9.83 -6.83
N TRP A 159 7.40 -9.68 -5.81
CA TRP A 159 8.26 -10.73 -5.27
C TRP A 159 8.19 -10.75 -3.75
N ARG A 160 8.30 -11.95 -3.17
CA ARG A 160 8.59 -12.15 -1.75
C ARG A 160 10.06 -12.54 -1.60
N VAL A 161 10.81 -11.83 -0.77
CA VAL A 161 12.24 -12.09 -0.52
C VAL A 161 12.46 -12.45 0.94
N ASP A 162 13.23 -13.51 1.17
CA ASP A 162 13.50 -14.12 2.49
C ASP A 162 12.24 -14.44 3.33
N GLY A 163 11.09 -14.60 2.67
CA GLY A 163 9.81 -14.75 3.35
C GLY A 163 9.37 -13.52 4.15
N LYS A 164 10.04 -12.38 4.03
CA LYS A 164 9.84 -11.18 4.86
C LYS A 164 9.54 -9.91 4.06
N PHE A 165 10.33 -9.63 3.03
CA PHE A 165 10.21 -8.39 2.25
C PHE A 165 9.25 -8.59 1.09
N ASN A 166 8.29 -7.69 0.95
CA ASN A 166 7.55 -7.53 -0.29
C ASN A 166 8.37 -6.59 -1.18
N VAL A 167 8.67 -7.01 -2.40
CA VAL A 167 9.27 -6.14 -3.41
C VAL A 167 8.25 -6.00 -4.51
N VAL A 168 7.92 -4.76 -4.87
CA VAL A 168 6.95 -4.46 -5.90
C VAL A 168 7.53 -3.49 -6.92
N ILE A 169 7.11 -3.65 -8.17
CA ILE A 169 7.33 -2.67 -9.22
C ILE A 169 5.96 -2.33 -9.79
N ASP A 170 5.64 -1.04 -9.74
CA ASP A 170 4.41 -0.49 -10.27
C ASP A 170 4.69 0.32 -11.53
N GLU A 171 3.98 -0.01 -12.60
CA GLU A 171 3.86 0.81 -13.80
C GLU A 171 2.44 1.38 -13.89
N THR A 172 2.33 2.71 -13.88
CA THR A 172 1.04 3.42 -13.89
C THR A 172 0.50 3.62 -15.30
N ASP A 173 -0.81 3.82 -15.44
CA ASP A 173 -1.49 4.12 -16.70
C ASP A 173 -1.14 5.49 -17.33
N PHE A 174 -0.33 6.29 -16.63
CA PHE A 174 0.24 7.54 -17.12
C PHE A 174 1.76 7.48 -17.33
N GLY A 175 2.35 6.27 -17.29
CA GLY A 175 3.75 6.02 -17.68
C GLY A 175 4.79 6.24 -16.57
N HIS A 176 4.37 6.57 -15.34
CA HIS A 176 5.27 6.58 -14.19
C HIS A 176 5.56 5.17 -13.70
N VAL A 177 6.84 4.91 -13.38
CA VAL A 177 7.31 3.62 -12.86
C VAL A 177 8.01 3.84 -11.52
N VAL A 178 7.67 3.03 -10.52
CA VAL A 178 8.29 3.09 -9.19
C VAL A 178 8.44 1.68 -8.62
N GLY A 179 9.58 1.45 -7.97
CA GLY A 179 9.82 0.23 -7.19
C GLY A 179 9.69 0.53 -5.71
N GLU A 180 9.11 -0.40 -4.95
CA GLU A 180 8.97 -0.29 -3.50
C GLU A 180 9.44 -1.61 -2.86
N VAL A 181 10.22 -1.50 -1.80
CA VAL A 181 10.43 -2.60 -0.85
C VAL A 181 9.58 -2.28 0.36
N GLU A 182 8.77 -3.22 0.82
CA GLU A 182 7.81 -3.07 1.91
C GLU A 182 8.05 -4.16 2.97
N LEU A 183 7.99 -3.74 4.24
CA LEU A 183 7.88 -4.62 5.40
C LEU A 183 6.54 -4.34 6.08
N GLU A 184 5.81 -5.40 6.38
CA GLU A 184 4.48 -5.33 6.98
C GLU A 184 4.41 -6.21 8.23
N VAL A 185 3.70 -5.72 9.24
CA VAL A 185 3.36 -6.50 10.44
C VAL A 185 1.95 -6.13 10.88
N GLU A 186 1.13 -7.15 11.15
CA GLU A 186 -0.18 -6.93 11.75
C GLU A 186 -0.02 -6.43 13.19
N PHE A 187 -0.77 -5.39 13.53
CA PHE A 187 -0.76 -4.77 14.84
C PHE A 187 -2.19 -4.68 15.38
N ASP A 188 -2.36 -5.12 16.62
CA ASP A 188 -3.61 -5.01 17.35
C ASP A 188 -3.37 -4.07 18.54
N THR A 189 -4.25 -3.09 18.72
CA THR A 189 -4.25 -2.20 19.89
C THR A 189 -4.40 -2.91 21.24
N GLY A 190 -4.79 -4.19 21.25
CA GLY A 190 -4.95 -5.01 22.45
C GLY A 190 -6.19 -4.60 23.26
N GLY A 191 -7.08 -5.56 23.54
CA GLY A 191 -8.22 -5.34 24.42
C GLY A 191 -7.79 -5.29 25.89
N MET A 192 -7.41 -4.10 26.39
CA MET A 192 -7.00 -3.90 27.78
C MET A 192 -8.14 -3.34 28.66
N GLY A 193 -9.20 -4.15 28.83
CA GLY A 193 -9.98 -4.22 30.07
C GLY A 193 -11.30 -3.46 30.14
N SER A 194 -12.42 -4.20 30.14
CA SER A 194 -13.68 -3.97 30.88
C SER A 194 -14.16 -2.52 31.08
N GLY A 195 -13.91 -1.63 30.11
CA GLY A 195 -14.31 -0.24 30.10
C GLY A 195 -15.48 0.00 29.15
N ASN A 196 -16.07 1.19 29.22
CA ASN A 196 -17.17 1.59 28.35
C ASN A 196 -16.66 1.68 26.90
N GLY A 197 -16.89 0.65 26.08
CA GLY A 197 -16.17 0.38 24.81
C GLY A 197 -16.19 1.47 23.72
N ASN A 198 -16.91 2.57 23.91
CA ASN A 198 -16.86 3.74 23.01
C ASN A 198 -15.63 4.63 23.27
N GLU A 199 -15.13 4.69 24.51
CA GLU A 199 -13.96 5.52 24.88
C GLU A 199 -12.63 4.85 24.51
N GLU A 200 -12.52 3.52 24.66
CA GLU A 200 -11.33 2.75 24.26
C GLU A 200 -11.13 2.73 22.74
N TRP A 201 -12.20 2.48 21.96
CA TRP A 201 -12.13 2.51 20.49
C TRP A 201 -11.74 3.88 19.95
N ARG A 202 -12.32 4.96 20.53
CA ARG A 202 -11.89 6.34 20.24
C ARG A 202 -10.46 6.60 20.69
N GLY A 203 -10.02 6.01 21.79
CA GLY A 203 -8.64 6.04 22.28
C GLY A 203 -7.65 5.41 21.30
N GLY A 204 -7.95 4.23 20.77
CA GLY A 204 -7.13 3.54 19.75
C GLY A 204 -7.06 4.32 18.43
N LEU A 205 -8.20 4.83 17.94
CA LEU A 205 -8.26 5.71 16.77
C LEU A 205 -7.50 7.03 16.98
N SER A 206 -7.58 7.61 18.17
CA SER A 206 -6.80 8.79 18.56
C SER A 206 -5.30 8.45 18.67
N GLY A 207 -4.97 7.26 19.15
CA GLY A 207 -3.61 6.71 19.23
C GLY A 207 -2.94 6.61 17.87
N LEU A 208 -3.68 6.21 16.84
CA LEU A 208 -3.19 6.20 15.46
C LEU A 208 -2.69 7.58 14.99
N VAL A 209 -3.25 8.66 15.54
CA VAL A 209 -3.02 10.05 15.11
C VAL A 209 -2.48 10.95 16.25
N GLY A 210 -1.91 10.37 17.33
CA GLY A 210 -1.09 11.09 18.31
C GLY A 210 -1.59 11.18 19.76
N GLY A 211 -2.64 10.45 20.16
CA GLY A 211 -3.35 10.64 21.44
C GLY A 211 -2.81 9.96 22.71
N ASP A 212 -2.39 8.68 22.66
CA ASP A 212 -2.13 7.88 23.89
C ASP A 212 -0.68 7.35 24.02
N ARG A 213 -0.10 7.32 25.22
CA ARG A 213 1.36 7.22 25.48
C ARG A 213 1.89 5.79 25.68
N SER A 214 1.06 4.81 26.07
CA SER A 214 1.58 3.49 26.47
C SER A 214 1.87 2.55 25.28
N GLY A 215 0.93 2.39 24.35
CA GLY A 215 1.13 1.60 23.11
C GLY A 215 2.08 2.25 22.09
N ARG A 216 2.34 3.56 22.21
CA ARG A 216 3.24 4.31 21.31
C ARG A 216 4.70 3.81 21.38
N ASN A 217 5.15 3.31 22.53
CA ASN A 217 6.55 2.90 22.66
C ASN A 217 6.84 1.57 21.96
N GLU A 218 5.91 0.61 22.01
CA GLU A 218 6.04 -0.67 21.30
C GLU A 218 5.88 -0.47 19.79
N GLU A 219 4.86 0.26 19.36
CA GLU A 219 4.66 0.64 17.95
C GLU A 219 5.90 1.35 17.38
N ALA A 220 6.42 2.37 18.08
CA ALA A 220 7.58 3.13 17.62
C ALA A 220 8.86 2.27 17.59
N ALA A 221 9.06 1.39 18.57
CA ALA A 221 10.20 0.47 18.58
C ALA A 221 10.13 -0.53 17.42
N LEU A 222 8.94 -1.06 17.14
CA LEU A 222 8.70 -1.98 16.04
C LEU A 222 8.94 -1.30 14.68
N LEU A 223 8.38 -0.11 14.47
CA LEU A 223 8.63 0.69 13.26
C LEU A 223 10.11 0.99 13.08
N LYS A 224 10.83 1.37 14.14
CA LYS A 224 12.27 1.64 14.09
C LYS A 224 13.10 0.40 13.73
N ASN A 225 12.71 -0.76 14.23
CA ASN A 225 13.37 -2.03 13.90
C ASN A 225 13.14 -2.38 12.42
N MET A 226 11.90 -2.28 11.95
CA MET A 226 11.55 -2.48 10.53
C MET A 226 12.33 -1.51 9.63
N ASP A 227 12.44 -0.25 10.04
CA ASP A 227 13.18 0.82 9.35
C ASP A 227 14.66 0.48 9.17
N THR A 228 15.32 0.06 10.26
CA THR A 228 16.73 -0.35 10.24
C THR A 228 16.95 -1.57 9.35
N GLU A 229 15.99 -2.49 9.37
CA GLU A 229 16.08 -3.75 8.65
C GLU A 229 15.90 -3.58 7.15
N ILE A 230 14.90 -2.80 6.72
CA ILE A 230 14.68 -2.53 5.30
C ILE A 230 15.81 -1.70 4.70
N GLU A 231 16.37 -0.75 5.47
CA GLU A 231 17.53 0.02 5.04
C GLU A 231 18.76 -0.89 4.87
N THR A 232 19.01 -1.77 5.84
CA THR A 232 20.14 -2.71 5.78
C THR A 232 19.99 -3.67 4.61
N PHE A 233 18.77 -4.17 4.35
CA PHE A 233 18.47 -5.02 3.22
C PHE A 233 18.74 -4.31 1.89
N MET A 234 18.15 -3.12 1.67
CA MET A 234 18.34 -2.40 0.41
C MET A 234 19.78 -2.00 0.16
N ARG A 235 20.51 -1.58 1.21
CA ARG A 235 21.95 -1.28 1.10
C ARG A 235 22.77 -2.51 0.74
N MET A 236 22.44 -3.67 1.31
CA MET A 236 23.15 -4.93 1.00
C MET A 236 22.93 -5.37 -0.45
N TYR A 237 21.74 -5.12 -1.00
CA TYR A 237 21.34 -5.54 -2.35
C TYR A 237 21.14 -4.35 -3.29
N GLU A 238 21.97 -3.30 -3.16
CA GLU A 238 21.85 -2.02 -3.88
C GLU A 238 21.71 -2.20 -5.39
N SER A 239 22.40 -3.19 -5.98
CA SER A 239 22.30 -3.50 -7.41
C SER A 239 20.90 -3.90 -7.89
N ALA A 240 20.03 -4.36 -6.99
CA ALA A 240 18.61 -4.64 -7.27
C ALA A 240 17.69 -3.47 -6.93
N PHE A 241 18.16 -2.49 -6.13
CA PHE A 241 17.35 -1.42 -5.56
C PHE A 241 18.00 -0.03 -5.68
N PRO A 242 18.31 0.44 -6.91
CA PRO A 242 18.98 1.72 -7.10
C PRO A 242 18.09 2.90 -6.67
N VAL A 243 18.60 3.75 -5.79
CA VAL A 243 17.89 4.93 -5.26
C VAL A 243 18.31 6.21 -5.98
N GLU A 244 18.79 6.10 -7.21
CA GLU A 244 19.29 7.24 -7.98
C GLU A 244 18.17 8.24 -8.34
N GLY A 245 18.47 9.53 -8.21
CA GLY A 245 17.58 10.63 -8.59
C GLY A 245 16.52 10.99 -7.54
N ARG A 246 15.44 11.65 -8.00
CA ARG A 246 14.28 11.98 -7.17
C ARG A 246 13.25 10.86 -7.33
N VAL A 247 13.21 9.91 -6.42
CA VAL A 247 12.16 8.89 -6.40
C VAL A 247 10.84 9.55 -5.99
N VAL A 248 9.79 9.38 -6.81
CA VAL A 248 8.47 9.98 -6.59
C VAL A 248 7.41 8.88 -6.47
N GLY A 249 6.54 9.01 -5.47
CA GLY A 249 5.42 8.10 -5.30
C GLY A 249 4.31 8.34 -6.33
N LYS A 250 3.48 7.32 -6.56
CA LYS A 250 2.43 7.31 -7.60
C LYS A 250 1.50 8.51 -7.57
N LEU A 251 0.98 8.88 -6.39
CA LEU A 251 0.00 9.96 -6.28
C LEU A 251 0.62 11.34 -6.57
N THR A 252 1.87 11.57 -6.13
CA THR A 252 2.60 12.80 -6.45
C THR A 252 2.87 12.89 -7.96
N ALA A 253 3.34 11.79 -8.56
CA ALA A 253 3.59 11.72 -10.00
C ALA A 253 2.30 11.94 -10.82
N TYR A 254 1.16 11.46 -10.33
CA TYR A 254 -0.14 11.69 -10.96
C TYR A 254 -0.50 13.18 -11.05
N PHE A 255 -0.31 13.95 -9.97
CA PHE A 255 -0.60 15.38 -9.99
C PHE A 255 0.39 16.19 -10.84
N GLU A 256 1.67 15.80 -10.84
CA GLU A 256 2.66 16.39 -11.74
C GLU A 256 2.29 16.13 -13.21
N TRP A 257 1.87 14.90 -13.54
CA TRP A 257 1.38 14.53 -14.86
C TRP A 257 0.11 15.29 -15.24
N LEU A 258 -0.86 15.40 -14.33
CA LEU A 258 -2.13 16.09 -14.59
C LEU A 258 -1.88 17.57 -14.94
N LYS A 259 -1.09 18.26 -14.13
CA LYS A 259 -0.71 19.66 -14.36
C LYS A 259 -0.01 19.84 -15.71
N ALA A 260 0.94 18.98 -16.04
CA ALA A 260 1.66 19.06 -17.31
C ALA A 260 0.75 18.81 -18.54
N ASN A 261 -0.30 17.99 -18.40
CA ASN A 261 -1.27 17.78 -19.46
C ASN A 261 -2.28 18.92 -19.57
N GLU A 262 -2.73 19.49 -18.47
CA GLU A 262 -3.59 20.69 -18.47
C GLU A 262 -2.89 21.86 -19.15
N GLU A 263 -1.61 22.11 -18.85
CA GLU A 263 -0.81 23.16 -19.51
C GLU A 263 -0.60 22.91 -21.00
N ARG A 264 -0.64 21.65 -21.45
CA ARG A 264 -0.40 21.27 -22.84
C ARG A 264 -1.65 21.34 -23.72
N TYR A 265 -2.84 21.21 -23.12
CA TYR A 265 -4.11 21.08 -23.84
C TYR A 265 -5.20 22.07 -23.39
N GLY A 266 -4.95 22.92 -22.39
CA GLY A 266 -5.81 24.02 -21.95
C GLY A 266 -5.41 25.36 -22.55
#